data_AF-A0A9D7N1R3-F1
#
_entry.id   AF-A0A9D7N1R3-F1
#
_cell.length_a   1.000
_cell.length_b   1.000
_cell.length_c   1.000
_cell.angle_alpha   90.00
_cell.angle_beta   90.00
_cell.angle_gamma   90.00
#
_symmetry.space_group_name_H-M   'P 1'
#
loop_
_entity.id
_entity.type
_entity.pdbx_description
1 polymer ?
#
loop_
_entity_poly.entity_id
_entity_poly.type
_entity_poly.pdbx_seq_one_letter_code
_entity_poly.pdbx_strand_id
1 'polypeptide(L)' 'MKVNIRRSKSKRDKKVGFRTRSKTVGGRKIIRRKRQKSGKFRVG' A
#
# COMPACT_ATOMS: atom_id res chain seq x y z
N MET A 1 -1.20 11.68 24.97
CA MET A 1 -0.35 10.60 24.42
C MET A 1 -0.12 10.85 22.93
N LYS A 2 1.11 10.77 22.42
CA LYS A 2 1.42 11.07 21.00
C LYS A 2 0.99 9.91 20.09
N VAL A 3 0.11 10.16 19.12
CA VAL A 3 -0.35 9.13 18.17
C VAL A 3 0.71 8.90 17.09
N ASN A 4 1.18 7.65 16.94
CA ASN A 4 2.21 7.26 15.98
C ASN A 4 1.69 7.17 14.54
N ILE A 5 1.21 8.28 13.99
CA ILE A 5 0.72 8.38 12.60
C ILE A 5 1.81 8.97 11.71
N ARG A 6 2.16 8.27 10.62
CA ARG A 6 3.02 8.83 9.57
C ARG A 6 2.21 9.77 8.68
N ARG A 7 2.34 11.08 8.92
CA ARG A 7 1.69 12.13 8.10
C ARG A 7 2.43 12.47 6.80
N SER A 8 3.70 12.06 6.64
CA SER A 8 4.48 12.35 5.42
C SER A 8 4.04 11.47 4.24
N LYS A 9 3.59 12.13 3.16
CA LYS A 9 3.18 11.48 1.89
C LYS A 9 4.29 10.60 1.31
N SER A 10 5.51 11.13 1.16
CA SER A 10 6.66 10.40 0.62
C SER A 10 6.98 9.12 1.42
N LYS A 11 6.96 9.19 2.76
CA LYS A 11 7.21 8.01 3.61
C LYS A 11 6.08 6.98 3.52
N ARG A 12 4.84 7.42 3.27
CA ARG A 12 3.69 6.53 3.06
C ARG A 12 3.83 5.79 1.72
N ASP A 13 4.09 6.52 0.64
CA ASP A 13 4.20 5.92 -0.70
C ASP A 13 5.33 4.90 -0.78
N LYS A 14 6.48 5.20 -0.16
CA LYS A 14 7.60 4.26 -0.05
C LYS A 14 7.22 2.96 0.69
N LYS A 15 6.28 3.00 1.64
CA LYS A 15 5.86 1.84 2.45
C LYS A 15 4.71 1.04 1.83
N VAL A 16 3.71 1.73 1.27
CA VAL A 16 2.44 1.11 0.87
C VAL A 16 2.04 1.37 -0.58
N GLY A 17 2.81 2.17 -1.31
CA GLY A 17 2.53 2.54 -2.69
C GLY A 17 2.54 1.36 -3.65
N PHE A 18 1.84 1.54 -4.78
CA PHE A 18 1.69 0.51 -5.81
C PHE A 18 3.05 -0.02 -6.29
N ARG A 19 3.97 0.88 -6.65
CA ARG A 19 5.32 0.51 -7.11
C ARG A 19 6.07 -0.32 -6.08
N THR A 20 6.02 0.05 -4.80
CA THR A 20 6.65 -0.72 -3.72
C THR A 20 6.09 -2.14 -3.64
N ARG A 21 4.77 -2.30 -3.77
CA ARG A 21 4.11 -3.61 -3.70
C ARG A 21 4.34 -4.45 -4.96
N SER A 22 4.51 -3.84 -6.12
CA SER A 22 4.76 -4.58 -7.37
C SER A 22 6.15 -5.23 -7.44
N LYS A 23 7.12 -4.74 -6.65
CA LYS A 23 8.51 -5.26 -6.61
C LYS A 23 8.58 -6.70 -6.10
N THR A 24 7.78 -7.06 -5.11
CA THR A 24 7.85 -8.37 -4.44
C THR A 24 6.69 -9.27 -4.82
N VAL A 25 6.91 -10.58 -4.80
CA VAL A 25 5.85 -11.59 -5.06
C VAL A 25 4.68 -11.41 -4.08
N GLY A 26 4.99 -11.23 -2.79
CA GLY A 26 3.98 -11.00 -1.76
C GLY A 26 3.17 -9.71 -1.98
N GLY A 27 3.82 -8.63 -2.40
CA GLY A 27 3.12 -7.38 -2.69
C GLY A 27 2.21 -7.48 -3.93
N ARG A 28 2.63 -8.22 -4.97
CA ARG A 28 1.77 -8.52 -6.14
C ARG A 28 0.52 -9.30 -5.75
N LYS A 29 0.63 -10.29 -4.83
CA LYS A 29 -0.53 -11.02 -4.29
C LYS A 29 -1.51 -10.09 -3.58
N ILE A 30 -1.01 -9.09 -2.84
CA ILE A 30 -1.85 -8.09 -2.15
C ILE A 30 -2.57 -7.18 -3.16
N ILE A 31 -1.87 -6.71 -4.19
CA ILE A 31 -2.48 -5.92 -5.26
C ILE A 31 -3.63 -6.69 -5.90
N ARG A 32 -3.41 -7.97 -6.26
CA ARG A 32 -4.43 -8.85 -6.83
C ARG A 32 -5.64 -8.97 -5.90
N ARG A 33 -5.43 -9.27 -4.62
CA ARG A 33 -6.50 -9.41 -3.62
C ARG A 33 -7.33 -8.13 -3.48
N LYS A 34 -6.69 -6.96 -3.46
CA LYS A 34 -7.38 -5.67 -3.36
C LYS A 34 -8.17 -5.33 -4.63
N ARG A 35 -7.61 -5.61 -5.81
CA ARG A 35 -8.33 -5.46 -7.08
C ARG A 35 -9.54 -6.38 -7.15
N GLN A 36 -9.43 -7.63 -6.71
CA GLN A 36 -10.56 -8.56 -6.62
C GLN A 36 -11.67 -8.05 -5.70
N LYS A 37 -11.32 -7.50 -4.53
CA LYS A 37 -12.31 -7.01 -3.55
C LYS A 37 -12.98 -5.70 -3.95
N SER A 38 -12.24 -4.79 -4.61
CA SER A 38 -12.66 -3.38 -4.75
C SER A 38 -12.49 -2.81 -6.16
N GLY A 39 -12.23 -3.64 -7.16
CA GLY A 39 -11.98 -3.26 -8.55
C GLY A 39 -10.65 -2.55 -8.80
N LYS A 40 -10.08 -1.90 -7.78
CA LYS A 40 -8.81 -1.15 -7.89
C LYS A 40 -7.92 -1.26 -6.66
N PHE A 41 -6.63 -1.01 -6.83
CA PHE A 41 -5.69 -0.97 -5.71
C PHE A 41 -5.85 0.35 -4.95
N ARG A 42 -6.41 0.29 -3.74
CA ARG A 42 -6.51 1.43 -2.83
C ARG A 42 -5.47 1.32 -1.72
N VAL A 43 -4.74 2.41 -1.50
CA VAL A 43 -3.89 2.61 -0.32
C VAL A 43 -4.76 3.26 0.74
N GLY A 44 -5.17 2.45 1.74
CA GLY A 44 -5.90 2.91 2.91
C GLY A 44 -5.00 3.70 3.84
#